data_AF-A0A9P4GN09-F1
#
_entry.id   AF-A0A9P4GN09-F1
#
_cell.length_a   1.000
_cell.length_b   1.000
_cell.length_c   1.000
_cell.angle_alpha   90.00
_cell.angle_beta   90.00
_cell.angle_gamma   90.00
#
_symmetry.space_group_name_H-M   'P 1'
#
loop_
_entity.id
_entity.type
_entity.pdbx_description
1 polymer ?
#
loop_
_entity_poly.entity_id
_entity_poly.type
_entity_poly.pdbx_seq_one_letter_code
_entity_poly.pdbx_strand_id
1 'polypeptide(L)' 'SVFELDKRACSSNGCACVSGLTQGVYCGNCIVGAGTYAVKTKRVKKHAFECSASGGCCDYGVASDCGKKSARCREGSP' A
#
# COMPACT_ATOMS: atom_id res chain seq x y z
N SER A 1 -1.63 -26.94 15.12
CA SER A 1 -0.87 -25.70 14.94
C SER A 1 -1.84 -24.60 14.56
N VAL A 2 -2.14 -23.69 15.48
CA VAL A 2 -2.91 -22.48 15.16
C VAL A 2 -1.95 -21.57 14.42
N PHE A 3 -2.21 -21.32 13.13
CA PHE A 3 -1.50 -20.28 12.39
C PHE A 3 -1.96 -18.94 12.96
N GLU A 4 -1.26 -18.41 13.96
CA GLU A 4 -1.40 -17.00 14.30
C GLU A 4 -0.99 -16.21 13.04
N LEU A 5 -1.98 -15.65 12.36
CA LEU A 5 -1.76 -14.65 11.34
C LEU A 5 -1.22 -13.42 12.09
N ASP A 6 0.10 -13.34 12.20
CA ASP A 6 0.80 -12.15 12.69
C ASP A 6 0.15 -10.95 12.02
N LYS A 7 -0.53 -10.14 12.83
CA LYS A 7 -1.23 -8.94 12.36
C LYS A 7 -0.15 -8.10 11.68
N ARG A 8 -0.14 -8.03 10.34
CA ARG A 8 0.83 -7.24 9.59
C ARG A 8 0.93 -5.89 10.27
N ALA A 9 2.11 -5.55 10.78
CA ALA A 9 2.30 -4.36 11.59
C ALA A 9 1.85 -3.14 10.79
N CYS A 10 0.62 -2.67 11.03
CA CYS A 10 0.10 -1.45 10.43
C CYS A 10 0.80 -0.29 11.13
N SER A 11 1.81 0.27 10.49
CA SER A 11 2.39 1.53 10.95
C SER A 11 1.58 2.68 10.37
N SER A 12 0.72 3.28 11.20
CA SER A 12 0.01 4.52 10.86
C SER A 12 0.97 5.72 10.94
N ASN A 13 1.98 5.75 10.07
CA ASN A 13 3.03 6.77 10.04
C ASN A 13 2.57 8.15 9.50
N GLY A 14 1.26 8.35 9.36
CA GLY A 14 0.65 9.52 8.72
C GLY A 14 0.68 9.47 7.19
N CYS A 15 0.86 8.30 6.59
CA CYS A 15 0.68 8.14 5.14
C CYS A 15 -0.78 8.40 4.75
N ALA A 16 -0.97 8.82 3.51
CA ALA A 16 -2.27 9.02 2.90
C ALA A 16 -2.25 8.51 1.46
N CYS A 17 -3.28 7.77 1.07
CA CYS A 17 -3.51 7.34 -0.30
C CYS A 17 -4.43 8.30 -1.05
N VAL A 18 -4.46 8.18 -2.37
CA VAL A 18 -5.49 8.82 -3.21
C VAL A 18 -6.86 8.33 -2.74
N SER A 19 -7.76 9.25 -2.43
CA SER A 19 -9.14 8.93 -2.05
C SER A 19 -9.91 8.40 -3.26
N GLY A 20 -10.83 7.47 -3.03
CA GLY A 20 -11.58 6.80 -4.10
C GLY A 20 -10.84 5.63 -4.76
N LEU A 21 -9.61 5.32 -4.33
CA LEU A 21 -8.98 4.05 -4.69
C LEU A 21 -9.81 2.88 -4.14
N THR A 22 -9.84 1.78 -4.88
CA THR A 22 -10.33 0.53 -4.30
C THR A 22 -9.44 0.19 -3.11
N GLN A 23 -10.06 -0.26 -2.01
CA GLN A 23 -9.29 -0.71 -0.86
C GLN A 23 -8.36 -1.87 -1.26
N GLY A 24 -7.14 -1.87 -0.72
CA GLY A 24 -6.17 -2.96 -0.88
C GLY A 24 -4.73 -2.50 -0.68
N VAL A 25 -3.78 -3.39 -0.93
CA VAL A 25 -2.34 -3.16 -0.81
C VAL A 25 -1.76 -2.64 -2.11
N TYR A 26 -1.04 -1.52 -2.01
CA TYR A 26 -0.35 -0.84 -3.10
C TYR A 26 1.12 -0.68 -2.76
N CYS A 27 2.01 -0.94 -3.72
CA CYS A 27 3.40 -0.56 -3.55
C CYS A 27 3.56 0.96 -3.59
N GLY A 28 4.55 1.49 -2.86
CA GLY A 28 4.88 2.91 -2.88
C GLY A 28 5.38 3.41 -4.25
N ASN A 29 5.71 2.54 -5.19
CA ASN A 29 6.00 2.90 -6.58
C ASN A 29 4.81 2.73 -7.53
N CYS A 30 3.62 2.42 -7.01
CA CYS A 30 2.43 2.26 -7.83
C CYS A 30 1.90 3.61 -8.32
N ILE A 31 1.65 3.71 -9.62
CA ILE A 31 1.05 4.86 -10.29
C ILE A 31 -0.37 4.47 -10.73
N VAL A 32 -1.38 5.21 -10.29
CA VAL A 32 -2.82 4.90 -10.46
C VAL A 32 -3.54 5.81 -11.46
N GLY A 33 -2.81 6.72 -12.10
CA GLY A 33 -3.29 7.68 -13.08
C GLY A 33 -2.13 8.56 -13.52
N ALA A 34 -2.33 9.46 -14.50
CA ALA A 34 -1.33 10.35 -15.14
C ALA A 34 -0.18 10.85 -14.22
N GLY A 35 0.82 9.99 -13.96
CA GLY A 35 1.93 10.25 -13.03
C GLY A 35 1.58 10.29 -11.52
N THR A 36 0.34 10.02 -11.12
CA THR A 36 -0.09 10.09 -9.71
C THR A 36 0.17 8.77 -8.99
N TYR A 37 0.92 8.82 -7.89
CA TYR A 37 1.17 7.65 -7.04
C TYR A 37 -0.04 7.32 -6.16
N ALA A 38 -0.28 6.02 -5.93
CA ALA A 38 -1.35 5.55 -5.05
C ALA A 38 -1.23 6.14 -3.63
N VAL A 39 0.00 6.19 -3.11
CA VAL A 39 0.35 6.78 -1.81
C VAL A 39 0.90 8.19 -2.07
N LYS A 40 0.27 9.22 -1.50
CA LYS A 40 0.62 10.62 -1.71
C LYS A 40 1.62 11.15 -0.69
N THR A 41 1.51 10.74 0.56
CA THR A 41 2.35 11.24 1.67
C THR A 41 3.11 10.11 2.34
N LYS A 42 4.30 10.42 2.89
CA LYS A 42 5.20 9.45 3.55
C LYS A 42 5.48 8.18 2.72
N ARG A 43 5.37 8.32 1.39
CA ARG A 43 5.56 7.25 0.41
C ARG A 43 7.01 6.80 0.39
N VAL A 44 7.23 5.50 0.51
CA VAL A 44 8.54 4.87 0.32
C VAL A 44 8.45 3.88 -0.83
N LYS A 45 9.28 4.07 -1.87
CA LYS A 45 9.20 3.33 -3.14
C LYS A 45 9.13 1.81 -2.98
N LYS A 46 9.85 1.25 -2.00
CA LYS A 46 10.01 -0.20 -1.77
C LYS A 46 9.04 -0.77 -0.73
N HIS A 47 8.15 0.05 -0.17
CA HIS A 47 7.20 -0.39 0.85
C HIS A 47 5.86 -0.76 0.23
N ALA A 48 5.12 -1.63 0.92
CA ALA A 48 3.73 -1.93 0.66
C ALA A 48 2.83 -1.16 1.63
N PHE A 49 1.74 -0.60 1.12
CA PHE A 49 0.79 0.21 1.89
C PHE A 49 -0.62 -0.34 1.70
N GLU A 50 -1.35 -0.61 2.78
CA GLU A 50 -2.79 -0.83 2.70
C GLU A 50 -3.48 0.52 2.57
N CYS A 51 -4.15 0.77 1.44
CA CYS A 51 -4.92 1.98 1.19
C CYS A 51 -6.41 1.70 1.44
N SER A 52 -7.09 2.59 2.16
CA SER A 52 -8.55 2.59 2.25
C SER A 52 -9.18 3.48 1.17
N ALA A 53 -10.47 3.27 0.88
CA ALA A 53 -11.22 4.12 -0.04
C ALA A 53 -11.33 5.58 0.42
N SER A 54 -11.27 5.84 1.74
CA SER A 54 -11.22 7.19 2.30
C SER A 54 -9.87 7.89 2.09
N GLY A 55 -8.83 7.17 1.67
CA GLY A 55 -7.47 7.70 1.47
C GLY A 55 -6.58 7.59 2.71
N GLY A 56 -7.00 6.87 3.76
CA GLY A 56 -6.11 6.46 4.84
C GLY A 56 -5.16 5.36 4.39
N CYS A 57 -4.05 5.17 5.11
CA CYS A 57 -3.23 3.98 4.91
C CYS A 57 -2.44 3.49 6.12
N CYS A 58 -2.04 2.23 6.01
CA CYS A 58 -1.04 1.58 6.85
C CYS A 58 0.22 1.32 6.02
N ASP A 59 1.40 1.65 6.53
CA ASP A 59 2.67 1.17 5.98
C ASP A 59 2.98 -0.22 6.55
N TYR A 60 3.06 -1.24 5.70
CA TYR A 60 3.45 -2.60 6.05
C TYR A 60 4.96 -2.86 5.93
N GLY A 61 5.74 -1.84 5.58
CA GLY A 61 7.18 -1.92 5.42
C GLY A 61 7.59 -2.48 4.06
N VAL A 62 8.87 -2.87 3.97
CA VAL A 62 9.48 -3.35 2.74
C VAL A 62 8.78 -4.61 2.21
N ALA A 63 8.46 -4.63 0.92
CA ALA A 63 7.99 -5.82 0.22
C ALA A 63 8.88 -6.15 -0.99
N SER A 64 9.04 -7.44 -1.27
CA SER A 64 10.03 -7.95 -2.24
C SER A 64 9.71 -7.63 -3.70
N ASP A 65 8.46 -7.35 -4.02
CA ASP A 65 7.99 -6.93 -5.35
C ASP A 65 7.95 -5.40 -5.49
N CYS A 66 7.86 -4.65 -4.40
CA CYS A 66 7.81 -3.19 -4.44
C CYS A 66 9.15 -2.58 -4.88
N GLY A 67 9.06 -1.52 -5.69
CA GLY A 67 10.17 -0.86 -6.34
C GLY A 67 10.60 -1.47 -7.67
N LYS A 68 10.01 -2.60 -8.08
CA LYS A 68 10.22 -3.25 -9.38
C LYS A 68 9.17 -2.84 -10.40
N LYS A 69 9.37 -3.18 -11.68
CA LYS A 69 8.40 -2.94 -12.76
C LYS A 69 7.10 -3.74 -12.57
N SER A 70 7.17 -4.89 -11.91
CA SER A 70 6.04 -5.77 -11.60
C SER A 70 5.43 -5.53 -10.21
N ALA A 71 5.65 -4.34 -9.64
CA ALA A 71 5.13 -4.00 -8.32
C ALA A 71 3.59 -4.06 -8.29
N ARG A 72 3.03 -4.57 -7.20
CA ARG A 72 1.57 -4.61 -7.04
C ARG A 72 0.98 -3.20 -6.99
N CYS A 73 -0.11 -3.03 -7.72
CA CYS A 73 -0.81 -1.77 -7.87
C CYS A 73 -2.29 -1.85 -7.46
N ARG A 74 -2.62 -2.89 -6.67
CA ARG A 74 -3.88 -3.17 -5.95
C ARG A 74 -3.88 -4.66 -5.60
N GLU A 75 -3.99 -5.01 -4.32
CA GLU A 75 -4.12 -6.40 -3.85
C GLU A 75 -5.04 -6.49 -2.62
N GLY A 76 -6.06 -7.35 -2.66
CA GLY A 76 -7.25 -7.29 -1.78
C GLY A 76 -8.29 -6.36 -2.41
N SER A 77 -9.57 -6.70 -2.61
CA SER A 77 -10.49 -7.77 -2.17
C SER A 77 -11.57 -7.99 -3.26
N PRO A 78 -12.44 -9.03 -3.20
CA PRO A 78 -12.19 -10.49 -3.15
C PRO A 78 -11.41 -11.04 -4.36
#